data_AF-A0A952G851-F1
#
_entry.id   AF-A0A952G851-F1
#
_cell.length_a   1.000
_cell.length_b   1.000
_cell.length_c   1.000
_cell.angle_alpha   90.00
_cell.angle_beta   90.00
_cell.angle_gamma   90.00
#
_symmetry.space_group_name_H-M   'P 1'
#
loop_
_entity.id
_entity.type
_entity.pdbx_description
1 polymer ?
#
loop_
_entity_poly.entity_id
_entity_poly.type
_entity_poly.pdbx_seq_one_letter_code
_entity_poly.pdbx_strand_id
1 'polypeptide(L)'
;MKIASLIARYLLGLMFTVFGLNGFLHFIPQPPPANPLALQFFGAVAMSHFADFFFAVQLIAGLLLLSGFFVPLALTLLAAELYNILAFHLTLSPGIGPAIFAAILWVLVFLQYRESFRGILAAKPAQR
;
A
#
# COMPACT_ATOMS: atom_id res chain seq x y z
N MET A 1 -0.08 0.48 -23.23
CA MET A 1 -0.08 0.36 -21.75
C MET A 1 0.32 1.63 -20.99
N LYS A 2 1.05 2.59 -21.58
CA LYS A 2 1.51 3.80 -20.86
C LYS A 2 0.37 4.62 -20.22
N ILE A 3 -0.73 4.86 -20.94
CA ILE A 3 -1.88 5.62 -20.42
C ILE A 3 -2.53 4.88 -19.25
N ALA A 4 -2.80 3.58 -19.39
CA ALA A 4 -3.39 2.77 -18.32
C ALA A 4 -2.51 2.75 -17.05
N SER A 5 -1.19 2.60 -17.21
CA SER A 5 -0.24 2.65 -16.10
C SER A 5 -0.18 4.04 -15.44
N LEU A 6 -0.27 5.11 -16.23
CA LEU A 6 -0.31 6.48 -15.72
C LEU A 6 -1.58 6.75 -14.90
N ILE A 7 -2.75 6.34 -15.41
CA ILE A 7 -4.01 6.43 -14.68
C ILE A 7 -3.93 5.61 -13.40
N ALA A 8 -3.43 4.37 -13.48
CA ALA A 8 -3.27 3.50 -12.32
C ALA A 8 -2.34 4.13 -11.27
N ARG A 9 -1.24 4.78 -11.69
CA ARG A 9 -0.31 5.48 -10.78
C ARG A 9 -1.01 6.60 -10.01
N TYR A 10 -1.80 7.42 -10.70
CA TYR A 10 -2.52 8.51 -10.04
C TYR A 10 -3.62 8.00 -9.11
N LEU A 11 -4.40 7.00 -9.53
CA LEU A 11 -5.43 6.40 -8.69
C LEU A 11 -4.83 5.76 -7.43
N LEU A 12 -3.76 4.99 -7.60
CA LEU A 12 -3.05 4.34 -6.50
C LEU A 12 -2.42 5.37 -5.55
N GLY A 13 -1.74 6.37 -6.11
CA GLY A 13 -1.12 7.45 -5.35
C GLY A 13 -2.15 8.27 -4.56
N LEU A 14 -3.28 8.61 -5.17
CA LEU A 14 -4.38 9.32 -4.52
C LEU A 14 -4.96 8.48 -3.38
N MET A 15 -5.24 7.20 -3.64
CA MET A 15 -5.82 6.29 -2.66
C MET A 15 -4.94 6.17 -1.41
N PHE A 16 -3.64 5.91 -1.56
CA PHE A 16 -2.72 5.79 -0.44
C PHE A 16 -2.38 7.12 0.24
N THR A 17 -2.41 8.25 -0.48
CA THR A 17 -2.30 9.58 0.13
C THR A 17 -3.50 9.86 1.04
N VAL A 18 -4.71 9.57 0.56
CA VAL A 18 -5.95 9.77 1.32
C VAL A 18 -6.00 8.84 2.53
N PHE A 19 -5.71 7.55 2.37
CA PHE A 19 -5.71 6.60 3.50
C PHE A 19 -4.58 6.85 4.49
N GLY A 20 -3.38 7.21 4.01
CA GLY A 20 -2.28 7.62 4.86
C GLY A 20 -2.63 8.85 5.70
N LEU A 21 -3.20 9.90 5.09
CA LEU A 21 -3.69 11.07 5.84
C LEU A 21 -4.81 10.70 6.82
N ASN A 22 -5.70 9.78 6.44
CA ASN A 22 -6.80 9.37 7.29
C ASN A 22 -6.33 8.70 8.58
N GLY A 23 -5.19 7.99 8.55
CA GLY A 23 -4.61 7.40 9.76
C GLY A 23 -4.24 8.42 10.85
N PHE A 24 -3.98 9.67 10.46
CA PHE A 24 -3.64 10.76 11.39
C PHE A 24 -4.82 11.70 11.65
N LEU A 25 -5.60 12.01 10.60
CA LEU A 25 -6.65 13.02 10.62
C LEU A 25 -8.06 12.45 10.85
N HIS A 26 -8.25 11.15 10.73
CA HIS A 26 -9.48 10.43 11.06
C HIS A 26 -10.76 10.99 10.38
N PHE A 27 -10.69 11.41 9.12
CA PHE A 27 -11.81 12.03 8.39
C PHE A 27 -12.70 11.04 7.61
N ILE A 28 -12.29 9.79 7.46
CA ILE A 28 -13.07 8.68 6.90
C ILE A 28 -13.51 7.80 8.06
N PRO A 29 -14.81 7.82 8.43
CA PRO A 29 -15.35 6.90 9.43
C PRO A 29 -15.19 5.46 8.94
N GLN A 30 -14.58 4.61 9.76
CA GLN A 30 -14.50 3.18 9.50
C GLN A 30 -15.34 2.45 10.55
N PRO A 31 -16.31 1.60 10.13
CA PRO A 31 -17.03 0.78 11.08
C PRO A 31 -16.04 -0.20 11.75
N PRO A 32 -16.24 -0.50 13.04
CA PRO A 32 -15.39 -1.45 13.73
C PRO A 32 -15.45 -2.82 13.04
N PRO A 33 -14.31 -3.56 12.98
CA PRO A 33 -14.30 -4.91 12.43
C PRO A 33 -15.30 -5.80 13.17
N ALA A 34 -16.10 -6.57 12.44
CA ALA A 34 -17.06 -7.52 13.02
C ALA A 34 -16.36 -8.68 13.76
N ASN A 35 -15.13 -9.02 13.36
CA ASN A 35 -14.34 -10.08 14.00
C ASN A 35 -13.66 -9.56 15.28
N PRO A 36 -13.92 -10.16 16.46
CA PRO A 36 -13.31 -9.74 17.72
C PRO A 36 -11.77 -9.76 17.73
N LEU A 37 -11.15 -10.74 17.06
CA LEU A 37 -9.69 -10.82 16.96
C LEU A 37 -9.13 -9.69 16.10
N ALA A 38 -9.83 -9.32 15.04
CA ALA A 38 -9.47 -8.18 14.20
C ALA A 38 -9.52 -6.87 14.99
N LEU A 39 -10.54 -6.71 15.83
CA LEU A 39 -10.68 -5.56 16.73
C LEU A 39 -9.55 -5.50 17.76
N GLN A 40 -9.19 -6.64 18.38
CA GLN A 40 -8.07 -6.71 19.33
C GLN A 40 -6.73 -6.39 18.68
N PHE A 41 -6.47 -6.95 17.49
CA PHE A 41 -5.26 -6.68 16.72
C PHE A 41 -5.13 -5.19 16.39
N PHE A 42 -6.18 -4.59 15.80
CA PHE A 42 -6.18 -3.16 15.49
C PHE A 42 -6.08 -2.29 16.75
N GLY A 43 -6.75 -2.67 17.83
CA GLY A 43 -6.66 -1.97 19.11
C GLY A 43 -5.22 -1.92 19.64
N ALA A 44 -4.53 -3.07 19.64
CA ALA A 44 -3.13 -3.13 20.09
C ALA A 44 -2.20 -2.27 19.21
N VAL A 45 -2.39 -2.34 17.90
CA VAL A 45 -1.59 -1.61 16.91
C VAL A 45 -1.84 -0.10 16.96
N ALA A 46 -3.08 0.33 17.17
CA ALA A 46 -3.43 1.74 17.33
C ALA A 46 -2.93 2.30 18.66
N MET A 47 -3.21 1.63 19.79
CA MET A 47 -2.80 2.12 21.12
C MET A 47 -1.28 2.15 21.32
N SER A 48 -0.53 1.32 20.60
CA SER A 48 0.94 1.30 20.65
C SER A 48 1.60 2.34 19.72
N HIS A 49 0.83 3.12 18.96
CA HIS A 49 1.33 4.01 17.90
C HIS A 49 2.09 3.29 16.77
N PHE A 50 2.04 1.95 16.73
CA PHE A 50 2.59 1.20 15.61
C PHE A 50 1.85 1.53 14.31
N ALA A 51 0.57 1.90 14.42
CA ALA A 51 -0.25 2.34 13.29
C ALA A 51 0.33 3.53 12.53
N ASP A 52 0.94 4.46 13.25
CA ASP A 52 1.46 5.70 12.68
C ASP A 52 2.57 5.42 11.65
N PHE A 53 3.35 4.35 11.84
CA PHE A 53 4.43 3.98 10.92
C PHE A 53 3.91 3.50 9.56
N PHE A 54 2.91 2.62 9.53
CA PHE A 54 2.38 2.16 8.25
C PHE A 54 1.58 3.25 7.54
N PHE A 55 0.82 4.08 8.28
CA PHE A 55 0.12 5.22 7.67
C PHE A 55 1.09 6.28 7.13
N ALA A 56 2.22 6.52 7.80
CA ALA A 56 3.28 7.39 7.27
C ALA A 56 3.86 6.84 5.97
N VAL A 57 4.15 5.52 5.91
CA VAL A 57 4.64 4.86 4.70
C VAL A 57 3.63 4.97 3.56
N GLN A 58 2.34 4.73 3.83
CA GLN A 58 1.26 4.92 2.85
C GLN A 58 1.23 6.34 2.30
N LEU A 59 1.29 7.34 3.19
CA LEU A 59 1.26 8.75 2.81
C LEU A 59 2.47 9.12 1.96
N ILE A 60 3.68 8.79 2.41
CA ILE A 60 4.92 9.08 1.70
C ILE A 60 4.91 8.41 0.32
N ALA A 61 4.59 7.12 0.25
CA ALA A 61 4.56 6.41 -1.02
C ALA A 61 3.45 6.93 -1.96
N GLY A 62 2.29 7.29 -1.42
CA GLY A 62 1.21 7.93 -2.17
C GLY A 62 1.65 9.24 -2.83
N LEU A 63 2.31 10.12 -2.07
CA LEU A 63 2.84 11.39 -2.57
C LEU A 63 3.95 11.21 -3.61
N LEU A 64 4.83 10.22 -3.41
CA LEU A 64 5.84 9.85 -4.40
C LEU A 64 5.19 9.37 -5.71
N LEU A 65 4.16 8.52 -5.62
CA LEU A 65 3.40 8.10 -6.80
C LEU A 65 2.69 9.27 -7.48
N LEU A 66 2.11 10.22 -6.76
CA LEU A 66 1.44 11.38 -7.35
C LEU A 66 2.44 12.31 -8.04
N SER A 67 3.53 12.65 -7.36
CA SER A 67 4.57 13.54 -7.89
C SER A 67 5.34 12.94 -9.07
N GLY A 68 5.43 11.61 -9.15
CA GLY A 68 6.18 10.90 -10.17
C GLY A 68 7.68 10.80 -9.88
N PHE A 69 8.12 11.29 -8.73
CA PHE A 69 9.48 11.08 -8.25
C PHE A 69 9.58 9.77 -7.49
N PHE A 70 10.71 9.08 -7.66
CA PHE A 70 11.02 7.82 -6.96
C PHE A 70 9.92 6.75 -7.06
N VAL A 71 9.25 6.64 -8.21
CA VAL A 71 8.16 5.67 -8.41
C VAL A 71 8.55 4.23 -8.05
N PRO A 72 9.74 3.69 -8.41
CA PRO A 72 10.14 2.37 -7.97
C PRO A 72 10.26 2.23 -6.44
N LEU A 73 10.75 3.25 -5.74
CA LEU A 73 10.81 3.24 -4.27
C LEU A 73 9.40 3.21 -3.67
N ALA A 74 8.49 4.05 -4.19
CA ALA A 74 7.10 4.08 -3.74
C ALA A 74 6.42 2.72 -3.94
N LEU A 75 6.64 2.08 -5.09
CA LEU A 75 6.13 0.72 -5.35
C LEU A 75 6.71 -0.30 -4.38
N THR A 76 8.00 -0.24 -4.04
CA THR A 76 8.62 -1.14 -3.04
C THR A 76 7.96 -0.98 -1.68
N LEU A 77 7.78 0.26 -1.21
CA LEU A 77 7.11 0.55 0.06
C LEU A 77 5.68 0.03 0.08
N LEU A 78 4.91 0.30 -0.99
CA LEU A 78 3.54 -0.17 -1.11
C LEU A 78 3.45 -1.69 -1.28
N ALA A 79 4.46 -2.38 -1.77
CA ALA A 79 4.44 -3.84 -1.86
C ALA A 79 4.42 -4.48 -0.47
N ALA A 80 5.24 -3.98 0.46
CA ALA A 80 5.23 -4.43 1.85
C ALA A 80 3.89 -4.11 2.53
N GLU A 81 3.37 -2.91 2.28
CA GLU A 81 2.09 -2.48 2.86
C GLU A 81 0.90 -3.28 2.32
N LEU A 82 0.84 -3.50 0.99
CA LEU A 82 -0.20 -4.30 0.36
C LEU A 82 -0.17 -5.75 0.84
N TYR A 83 1.02 -6.31 1.09
CA TYR A 83 1.12 -7.63 1.71
C TYR A 83 0.42 -7.65 3.08
N ASN A 84 0.71 -6.68 3.95
CA ASN A 84 0.07 -6.59 5.27
C ASN A 84 -1.45 -6.41 5.17
N ILE A 85 -1.91 -5.50 4.30
CA ILE A 85 -3.34 -5.24 4.09
C ILE A 85 -4.05 -6.52 3.60
N LEU A 86 -3.49 -7.21 2.60
CA LEU A 86 -4.08 -8.43 2.06
C LEU A 86 -4.08 -9.56 3.10
N ALA A 87 -2.97 -9.77 3.82
CA ALA A 87 -2.88 -10.78 4.87
C ALA A 87 -3.91 -10.53 5.97
N PHE A 88 -4.07 -9.28 6.41
CA PHE A 88 -5.10 -8.89 7.38
C PHE A 88 -6.50 -9.23 6.89
N HIS A 89 -6.84 -8.90 5.64
CA HIS A 89 -8.19 -9.17 5.13
C HIS A 89 -8.45 -10.67 4.89
N LEU A 90 -7.45 -11.42 4.45
CA LEU A 90 -7.57 -12.86 4.24
C LEU A 90 -7.73 -13.65 5.55
N THR A 91 -7.23 -13.13 6.68
CA THR A 91 -7.20 -13.85 7.96
C THR A 91 -8.18 -13.32 9.00
N LEU A 92 -8.45 -12.00 8.99
CA LEU A 92 -9.14 -11.32 10.08
C LEU A 92 -10.39 -10.54 9.62
N SER A 93 -10.45 -10.00 8.39
CA SER A 93 -11.56 -9.16 7.94
C SER A 93 -11.94 -9.35 6.46
N PRO A 94 -13.11 -9.92 6.14
CA PRO A 94 -13.47 -10.28 4.76
C PRO A 94 -13.74 -9.09 3.81
N GLY A 95 -13.61 -7.83 4.26
CA GLY A 95 -13.80 -6.60 3.47
C GLY A 95 -12.70 -6.30 2.44
N ILE A 96 -12.25 -7.29 1.67
CA ILE A 96 -11.00 -7.25 0.88
C ILE A 96 -11.06 -6.40 -0.40
N GLY A 97 -12.22 -5.89 -0.79
CA GLY A 97 -12.45 -5.21 -2.08
C GLY A 97 -11.45 -4.07 -2.39
N PRO A 98 -11.30 -3.05 -1.52
CA PRO A 98 -10.34 -1.97 -1.71
C PRO A 98 -8.88 -2.48 -1.79
N ALA A 99 -8.53 -3.51 -1.02
CA ALA A 99 -7.19 -4.09 -1.02
C ALA A 99 -6.86 -4.77 -2.36
N ILE A 100 -7.81 -5.54 -2.92
CA ILE A 100 -7.66 -6.15 -4.25
C ILE A 100 -7.53 -5.08 -5.32
N PHE A 101 -8.37 -4.05 -5.27
CA PHE A 101 -8.31 -2.95 -6.23
C PHE A 101 -6.94 -2.26 -6.19
N ALA A 102 -6.43 -1.96 -5.00
CA ALA A 102 -5.10 -1.40 -4.80
C ALA A 102 -3.98 -2.30 -5.37
N ALA A 103 -4.08 -3.61 -5.14
CA ALA A 103 -3.12 -4.58 -5.65
C ALA A 103 -3.11 -4.64 -7.18
N ILE A 104 -4.30 -4.59 -7.82
CA ILE A 104 -4.42 -4.52 -9.28
C ILE A 104 -3.75 -3.25 -9.82
N LEU A 105 -4.06 -2.09 -9.23
CA LEU A 105 -3.44 -0.83 -9.63
C LEU A 105 -1.92 -0.89 -9.45
N TRP A 106 -1.44 -1.42 -8.34
CA TRP A 106 -0.01 -1.60 -8.07
C TRP A 106 0.66 -2.45 -9.16
N VAL A 107 0.07 -3.57 -9.55
CA VAL A 107 0.59 -4.43 -10.63
C VAL A 107 0.66 -3.66 -11.96
N LEU A 108 -0.38 -2.90 -12.31
CA LEU A 108 -0.40 -2.10 -13.55
C LEU A 108 0.71 -1.04 -13.59
N VAL A 109 1.04 -0.44 -12.45
CA VAL A 109 2.17 0.50 -12.34
C VAL A 109 3.50 -0.27 -12.38
N PHE A 110 3.62 -1.34 -11.59
CA PHE A 110 4.82 -2.18 -11.53
C PHE A 110 5.24 -2.70 -12.92
N LEU A 111 4.31 -3.20 -13.73
CA LEU A 111 4.63 -3.72 -15.07
C LEU A 111 5.30 -2.69 -15.99
N GLN A 112 5.03 -1.40 -15.79
CA GLN A 112 5.65 -0.29 -16.53
C GLN A 112 7.06 0.06 -16.01
N TYR A 113 7.33 -0.22 -14.73
CA TYR A 113 8.59 0.09 -14.05
C TYR A 113 9.45 -1.16 -13.74
N ARG A 114 9.02 -2.36 -14.16
CA ARG A 114 9.61 -3.67 -13.81
C ARG A 114 11.12 -3.79 -14.05
N GLU A 115 11.65 -3.09 -15.05
CA GLU A 115 13.09 -3.09 -15.35
C GLU A 115 13.91 -2.51 -14.18
N SER A 116 13.33 -1.58 -13.42
CA SER A 116 13.92 -0.99 -12.21
C SER A 116 14.09 -2.02 -11.08
N PHE A 117 13.38 -3.14 -11.14
CA PHE A 117 13.37 -4.18 -10.10
C PHE A 117 14.24 -5.39 -10.45
N ARG A 118 14.94 -5.35 -11.59
CA ARG A 118 15.76 -6.49 -12.05
C ARG A 118 16.80 -6.94 -11.04
N GLY A 119 17.41 -6.01 -10.30
CA GLY A 119 18.37 -6.36 -9.25
C GLY A 119 17.73 -7.05 -8.05
N ILE A 120 16.48 -6.69 -7.69
CA ILE A 120 15.74 -7.27 -6.57
C ILE A 120 15.26 -8.68 -6.93
N LEU A 121 14.89 -8.90 -8.19
CA LEU A 121 14.39 -10.17 -8.70
C LEU A 121 15.50 -11.10 -9.23
N ALA A 122 16.76 -10.69 -9.14
CA ALA A 122 17.89 -11.50 -9.59
C ALA A 122 18.10 -12.70 -8.65
N ALA A 123 18.04 -13.92 -9.19
CA ALA A 123 18.24 -15.14 -8.42
C ALA A 123 19.66 -15.26 -7.82
N LYS A 124 20.64 -14.55 -8.39
CA LYS A 124 22.01 -14.44 -7.88
C LYS A 124 22.38 -12.96 -7.81
N PRO A 125 23.09 -12.53 -6.74
CA PRO A 125 23.59 -11.16 -6.68
C PRO A 125 24.50 -10.89 -7.88
N ALA A 126 24.44 -9.67 -8.43
CA ALA A 126 25.36 -9.26 -9.48
C ALA A 126 26.79 -9.40 -8.95
N GLN A 127 27.63 -10.16 -9.66
CA GLN A 127 29.05 -10.20 -9.39
C GLN A 127 29.60 -8.80 -9.70
N ARG A 128 30.22 -8.16 -8.71
CA ARG A 128 30.89 -6.87 -8.87
C ARG A 128 32.13 -7.01 -9.72
#